data_AF-A0A4Q0AVQ8-F1
#
_entry.id   AF-A0A4Q0AVQ8-F1
#
_cell.length_a   1.000
_cell.length_b   1.000
_cell.length_c   1.000
_cell.angle_alpha   90.00
_cell.angle_beta   90.00
_cell.angle_gamma   90.00
#
_symmetry.space_group_name_H-M   'P 1'
#
loop_
_entity.id
_entity.type
_entity.pdbx_description
1 polymer ?
#
loop_
_entity_poly.entity_id
_entity_poly.type
_entity_poly.pdbx_seq_one_letter_code
_entity_poly.pdbx_strand_id
1 'polypeptide(L)'
;MYDNKMADLVMGLVKPTNFNLPTFHGFNLEAIGQYFIAHYLMKNRYGPADRVLPLFVNPIAGMFWDMPLSPLERNSAGTLVLDYFTAEAQRLDNLIIEYATNSK
;
A
#
# COMPACT_ATOMS: atom_id res chain seq x y z
N MET A 1 23.03 0.95 -19.74
CA MET A 1 21.73 1.65 -19.62
C MET A 1 20.67 0.69 -20.14
N TYR A 2 19.85 0.11 -19.26
CA TYR A 2 18.78 -0.80 -19.67
C TYR A 2 17.56 0.03 -20.07
N ASP A 3 17.18 -0.03 -21.34
CA ASP A 3 15.97 0.62 -21.83
C ASP A 3 14.75 -0.22 -21.41
N ASN A 4 13.71 0.44 -20.88
CA ASN A 4 12.42 -0.17 -20.55
C ASN A 4 11.82 -0.93 -21.75
N LYS A 5 12.22 -0.62 -22.99
CA LYS A 5 11.83 -1.38 -24.18
C LYS A 5 12.28 -2.84 -24.15
N MET A 6 13.41 -3.15 -23.51
CA MET A 6 13.95 -4.51 -23.43
C MET A 6 13.44 -5.33 -22.24
N ALA A 7 12.88 -4.68 -21.21
CA ALA A 7 12.35 -5.38 -20.04
C ALA A 7 11.09 -6.19 -20.40
N ASP A 8 11.00 -7.44 -19.93
CA ASP A 8 9.79 -8.25 -20.10
C ASP A 8 8.65 -7.78 -19.19
N LEU A 9 9.01 -7.29 -18.01
CA LEU A 9 8.11 -6.77 -16.99
C LEU A 9 8.66 -5.44 -16.48
N VAL A 10 7.80 -4.44 -16.30
CA VAL A 10 8.14 -3.19 -15.60
C VAL A 10 7.12 -2.98 -14.51
N MET A 11 7.61 -2.89 -13.28
CA MET A 11 6.81 -2.66 -12.08
C MET A 11 7.23 -1.34 -11.44
N GLY A 12 6.25 -0.61 -10.91
CA GLY A 12 6.45 0.68 -10.26
C GLY A 12 5.85 0.68 -8.87
N LEU A 13 6.60 1.15 -7.89
CA LEU A 13 6.08 1.39 -6.55
C LEU A 13 5.91 2.90 -6.37
N VAL A 14 4.68 3.30 -6.08
CA VAL A 14 4.32 4.70 -5.84
C VAL A 14 3.86 4.81 -4.40
N LYS A 15 4.39 5.80 -3.67
CA LYS A 15 3.92 6.17 -2.35
C LYS A 15 3.10 7.47 -2.47
N PRO A 16 1.76 7.39 -2.59
CA PRO A 16 0.93 8.56 -2.89
C PRO A 16 0.96 9.63 -1.79
N THR A 17 1.24 9.22 -0.55
CA THR A 17 1.37 10.13 0.59
C THR A 17 2.51 11.13 0.43
N ASN A 18 3.54 10.83 -0.37
CA ASN A 18 4.60 11.78 -0.70
C ASN A 18 4.11 12.96 -1.56
N PHE A 19 2.92 12.85 -2.16
CA PHE A 19 2.30 13.88 -2.99
C PHE A 19 1.15 14.61 -2.25
N ASN A 20 1.01 14.41 -0.94
CA ASN A 20 -0.05 15.01 -0.11
C ASN A 20 -1.47 14.79 -0.64
N LEU A 21 -1.72 13.62 -1.25
CA LEU A 21 -3.06 13.25 -1.72
C LEU A 21 -3.88 12.71 -0.55
N PRO A 22 -5.10 13.22 -0.29
CA PRO A 22 -5.96 12.71 0.78
C PRO A 22 -6.59 11.35 0.42
N THR A 23 -6.80 11.10 -0.87
CA THR A 23 -7.32 9.84 -1.38
C THR A 23 -6.55 9.39 -2.63
N PHE A 24 -6.53 8.08 -2.87
CA PHE A 24 -5.91 7.51 -4.07
C PHE A 24 -6.65 6.24 -4.49
N HIS A 25 -7.17 6.19 -5.72
CA HIS A 25 -8.06 5.11 -6.20
C HIS A 25 -9.21 4.76 -5.23
N GLY A 26 -9.76 5.78 -4.55
CA GLY A 26 -10.83 5.60 -3.57
C GLY A 26 -10.37 5.17 -2.17
N PHE A 27 -9.10 4.83 -1.97
CA PHE A 27 -8.53 4.58 -0.64
C PHE A 27 -8.35 5.89 0.10
N ASN A 28 -8.77 5.94 1.37
CA ASN A 28 -8.53 7.07 2.25
C ASN A 28 -7.10 6.99 2.81
N LEU A 29 -6.23 7.90 2.37
CA LEU A 29 -4.83 7.93 2.77
C LEU A 29 -4.61 8.64 4.10
N GLU A 30 -5.57 9.41 4.60
CA GLU A 30 -5.47 10.00 5.94
C GLU A 30 -5.59 8.92 7.03
N ALA A 31 -6.36 7.86 6.75
CA ALA A 31 -6.57 6.75 7.67
C ALA A 31 -5.43 5.71 7.63
N ILE A 32 -4.97 5.34 6.43
CA ILE A 32 -3.91 4.32 6.24
C ILE A 32 -2.52 4.97 6.29
N GLY A 33 -2.42 6.25 5.97
CA GLY A 33 -1.20 7.03 6.08
C GLY A 33 -0.05 6.48 5.23
N GLN A 34 1.14 6.60 5.80
CA GLN A 34 2.42 6.26 5.16
C GLN A 34 2.61 4.78 4.82
N TYR A 35 1.71 3.92 5.30
CA TYR A 35 1.74 2.47 5.12
C TYR A 35 1.16 2.04 3.77
N PHE A 36 0.47 2.93 3.05
CA PHE A 36 -0.06 2.64 1.72
C PHE A 36 1.00 2.79 0.61
N ILE A 37 1.13 1.76 -0.23
CA ILE A 37 1.90 1.81 -1.48
C ILE A 37 1.04 1.29 -2.62
N ALA A 38 1.06 2.00 -3.75
CA ALA A 38 0.45 1.53 -4.98
C ALA A 38 1.50 0.83 -5.84
N HIS A 39 1.30 -0.45 -6.10
CA HIS A 39 2.13 -1.24 -7.00
C HIS A 39 1.51 -1.27 -8.40
N TYR A 40 2.19 -0.63 -9.35
CA TYR A 40 1.79 -0.55 -10.74
C TYR A 40 2.51 -1.61 -11.57
N LEU A 41 1.75 -2.39 -12.32
CA LEU A 41 2.26 -3.18 -13.43
C LEU A 41 2.25 -2.30 -14.69
N MET A 42 3.37 -1.63 -14.96
CA MET A 42 3.49 -0.63 -16.05
C MET A 42 3.78 -1.28 -17.41
N LYS A 43 4.41 -2.45 -17.44
CA LYS A 43 4.65 -3.22 -18.66
C LYS A 43 4.58 -4.70 -18.35
N ASN A 44 3.94 -5.45 -19.24
CA ASN A 44 3.93 -6.91 -19.24
C ASN A 44 3.99 -7.40 -20.68
N ARG A 45 5.09 -8.03 -21.09
CA ARG A 45 5.24 -8.61 -22.44
C ARG A 45 4.28 -9.77 -22.68
N TYR A 46 3.92 -10.50 -21.63
CA TYR A 46 3.20 -11.77 -21.74
C TYR A 46 1.71 -11.67 -21.37
N GLY A 47 1.19 -10.46 -21.17
CA GLY A 47 -0.18 -10.31 -20.71
C GLY A 47 -0.58 -8.86 -20.45
N PRO A 48 -1.64 -8.64 -19.66
CA PRO A 48 -2.15 -7.31 -19.39
C PRO A 48 -1.15 -6.47 -18.60
N ALA A 49 -1.05 -5.20 -18.96
CA ALA A 49 -0.37 -4.14 -18.23
C ALA A 49 -1.40 -3.17 -17.62
N ASP A 50 -0.94 -2.05 -17.08
CA ASP A 50 -1.74 -0.96 -16.49
C ASP A 50 -2.65 -1.40 -15.34
N ARG A 51 -2.17 -2.36 -14.54
CA ARG A 51 -2.85 -2.82 -13.32
C ARG A 51 -2.25 -2.17 -12.09
N VAL A 52 -3.11 -1.90 -11.12
CA VAL A 52 -2.72 -1.39 -9.81
C VAL A 52 -3.08 -2.42 -8.76
N LEU A 53 -2.11 -2.76 -7.93
CA LEU A 53 -2.27 -3.55 -6.73
C LEU A 53 -1.98 -2.64 -5.52
N PRO A 54 -2.99 -2.30 -4.72
CA PRO A 54 -2.74 -1.60 -3.46
C PRO A 54 -2.04 -2.54 -2.47
N LEU A 55 -1.02 -2.03 -1.79
CA LEU A 55 -0.21 -2.75 -0.82
C LEU A 55 -0.18 -2.00 0.49
N PHE A 56 -0.22 -2.76 1.58
CA PHE A 56 0.08 -2.28 2.92
C PHE A 56 1.50 -2.68 3.30
N VAL A 57 2.26 -1.74 3.84
CA VAL A 57 3.64 -1.96 4.27
C VAL A 57 3.73 -1.88 5.78
N ASN A 58 4.28 -2.91 6.42
CA ASN A 58 4.77 -2.80 7.78
C ASN A 58 6.27 -2.53 7.76
N PRO A 59 6.71 -1.30 8.07
CA PRO A 59 8.12 -0.91 8.00
C PRO A 59 8.97 -1.53 9.11
N ILE A 60 8.35 -1.97 10.21
CA ILE A 60 9.06 -2.61 11.33
C ILE A 60 9.46 -4.03 10.95
N ALA A 61 8.56 -4.77 10.30
CA ALA A 61 8.82 -6.13 9.84
C ALA A 61 9.44 -6.20 8.43
N GLY A 62 9.43 -5.10 7.67
CA GLY A 62 9.85 -5.09 6.26
C GLY A 62 8.93 -5.90 5.34
N MET A 63 7.67 -6.09 5.74
CA MET A 63 6.70 -6.93 5.05
C MET A 63 5.66 -6.12 4.28
N PHE A 64 5.18 -6.71 3.19
CA PHE A 64 4.11 -6.20 2.35
C PHE A 64 2.94 -7.17 2.39
N TRP A 65 1.72 -6.64 2.46
CA TRP A 65 0.50 -7.41 2.27
C TRP A 65 -0.37 -6.79 1.21
N ASP A 66 -1.04 -7.66 0.46
CA ASP A 66 -2.02 -7.24 -0.53
C ASP A 66 -3.22 -6.62 0.20
N MET A 67 -3.58 -5.41 -0.22
CA MET A 67 -4.82 -4.78 0.21
C MET A 67 -5.96 -5.20 -0.72
N PRO A 68 -7.23 -5.07 -0.28
CA PRO A 68 -8.37 -5.29 -1.16
C PRO A 68 -8.26 -4.41 -2.41
N LEU A 69 -8.71 -4.91 -3.56
CA LEU A 69 -8.66 -4.13 -4.81
C LEU A 69 -9.67 -2.97 -4.81
N SER A 70 -10.66 -3.03 -3.92
CA SER A 70 -11.67 -2.00 -3.71
C SER A 70 -11.71 -1.61 -2.23
N PRO A 71 -11.79 -0.30 -1.89
CA PRO A 71 -11.95 0.14 -0.50
C PRO A 71 -13.29 -0.31 0.11
N LEU A 72 -14.25 -0.74 -0.71
CA LEU A 72 -15.56 -1.22 -0.28
C LEU A 72 -15.64 -2.75 -0.15
N GLU A 73 -14.53 -3.46 -0.37
CA GLU A 73 -14.48 -4.91 -0.27
C GLU A 73 -14.78 -5.36 1.16
N ARG A 74 -15.64 -6.38 1.29
CA ARG A 74 -16.08 -6.94 2.57
C ARG A 74 -15.71 -8.40 2.68
N ASN A 75 -15.37 -8.83 3.89
CA ASN A 75 -15.16 -10.24 4.20
C ASN A 75 -16.51 -10.99 4.33
N SER A 76 -16.45 -12.30 4.60
CA SER A 76 -17.64 -13.16 4.76
C SER A 76 -18.55 -12.75 5.94
N ALA A 77 -18.03 -12.00 6.90
CA ALA A 77 -18.79 -11.46 8.03
C ALA A 77 -19.42 -10.09 7.73
N GLY A 78 -19.24 -9.55 6.52
CA GLY A 78 -19.75 -8.25 6.11
C GLY A 78 -18.94 -7.05 6.61
N THR A 79 -17.79 -7.26 7.25
CA THR A 79 -16.87 -6.18 7.68
C THR A 79 -16.02 -5.71 6.51
N LEU A 80 -15.71 -4.41 6.44
CA LEU A 80 -14.79 -3.90 5.43
C LEU A 80 -13.39 -4.47 5.69
N VAL A 81 -12.78 -5.05 4.66
CA VAL A 81 -11.41 -5.58 4.75
C VAL A 81 -10.43 -4.44 5.06
N LEU A 82 -10.74 -3.23 4.59
CA LEU A 82 -9.92 -2.04 4.82
C LEU A 82 -9.81 -1.63 6.30
N ASP A 83 -10.82 -1.96 7.12
CA ASP A 83 -10.83 -1.62 8.55
C ASP A 83 -9.68 -2.30 9.29
N TYR A 84 -9.32 -3.54 8.89
CA TYR A 84 -8.17 -4.25 9.43
C TYR A 84 -6.86 -3.48 9.20
N PHE A 85 -6.62 -3.04 7.96
CA PHE A 85 -5.40 -2.30 7.62
C PHE A 85 -5.32 -0.94 8.29
N THR A 86 -6.47 -0.28 8.48
CA THR A 86 -6.54 0.99 9.21
C THR A 86 -6.23 0.80 10.69
N ALA A 87 -6.77 -0.25 11.32
CA ALA A 87 -6.44 -0.59 12.70
C ALA A 87 -4.96 -0.96 12.86
N GLU A 88 -4.39 -1.69 11.90
CA GLU A 88 -2.98 -2.06 11.90
C GLU A 88 -2.07 -0.84 11.72
N ALA A 89 -2.41 0.12 10.85
CA ALA A 89 -1.70 1.39 10.72
C ALA A 89 -1.63 2.13 12.07
N GLN A 90 -2.77 2.27 12.75
CA GLN A 90 -2.83 2.91 14.07
C GLN A 90 -1.99 2.16 15.12
N ARG A 91 -2.01 0.82 15.08
CA ARG A 91 -1.21 -0.02 15.98
C ARG A 91 0.29 0.20 15.77
N LEU A 92 0.73 0.29 14.51
CA LEU A 92 2.12 0.55 14.15
C LEU A 92 2.55 1.96 14.58
N ASP A 93 1.72 2.98 14.39
CA ASP A 93 2.02 4.34 14.86
C ASP A 93 2.23 4.38 16.37
N ASN A 94 1.34 3.75 17.13
CA ASN A 94 1.46 3.67 18.59
C ASN A 94 2.77 2.97 19.01
N LEU A 95 3.15 1.89 18.32
CA LEU A 95 4.36 1.14 18.60
C LEU A 95 5.62 1.98 18.30
N ILE A 96 5.63 2.71 17.18
CA ILE A 96 6.73 3.61 16.81
C ILE A 96 6.90 4.71 17.86
N ILE A 97 5.79 5.31 18.31
CA ILE A 97 5.80 6.33 19.36
C ILE A 97 6.36 5.75 20.66
N GLU A 98 5.89 4.57 21.09
CA GLU A 98 6.35 3.90 22.30
C GLU A 98 7.88 3.69 22.30
N TYR A 99 8.42 3.13 21.20
CA TYR A 99 9.87 2.94 21.06
C TYR A 99 10.63 4.26 21.03
N ALA A 100 10.10 5.29 20.37
CA ALA A 100 10.73 6.61 20.36
C ALA A 100 10.78 7.23 21.77
N THR A 101 9.73 7.03 22.58
CA THR A 101 9.67 7.55 23.96
C THR A 101 10.51 6.77 24.96
N ASN A 102 10.62 5.44 24.82
CA ASN A 102 11.33 4.56 25.75
C ASN A 102 12.84 4.45 25.46
N SER A 103 13.33 5.03 24.37
CA SER A 103 14.76 5.03 24.01
C SER A 103 15.59 6.16 24.65
N LYS A 104 15.03 6.88 25.62
CA LYS A 104 15.71 7.90 26.44
C LYS A 104 16.09 7.35 27.81
#